data_AF-A0A7X7ED97-F1
#
_entry.id   AF-A0A7X7ED97-F1
#
_cell.length_a   1.000
_cell.length_b   1.000
_cell.length_c   1.000
_cell.angle_alpha   90.00
_cell.angle_beta   90.00
_cell.angle_gamma   90.00
#
_symmetry.space_group_name_H-M   'P 1'
#
loop_
_entity.id
_entity.type
_entity.pdbx_description
1 polymer ?
#
loop_
_entity_poly.entity_id
_entity_poly.type
_entity_poly.pdbx_seq_one_letter_code
_entity_poly.pdbx_strand_id
1 'polypeptide(L)'
;TIDGASRTQQIFYVTIPSIMPTIMVMLIISVGRLLSLGFEKVLLLYTPDNSMVSDIIDTLVYRTGLANQNYSYATAIGLFSGIIGVILVSSSNALSKRLTSEGIY
;
A
#
# COMPACT_ATOMS: atom_id res chain seq x y z
N THR A 1 -6.44 11.81 37.85
CA THR A 1 -6.99 10.53 37.37
C THR A 1 -8.14 10.13 38.28
N ILE A 2 -9.36 10.53 37.93
CA ILE A 2 -10.56 10.29 38.75
C ILE A 2 -11.24 8.94 38.38
N ASP A 3 -11.02 8.41 37.17
CA ASP A 3 -11.73 7.21 36.66
C ASP A 3 -10.97 5.87 36.76
N GLY A 4 -9.84 5.78 37.46
CA GLY A 4 -9.18 4.48 37.75
C GLY A 4 -8.68 3.65 36.55
N ALA A 5 -8.71 4.18 35.32
CA ALA A 5 -8.30 3.44 34.12
C ALA A 5 -6.78 3.15 34.09
N SER A 6 -6.42 1.89 33.83
CA SER A 6 -5.02 1.47 33.61
C SER A 6 -4.44 2.09 32.32
N ARG A 7 -3.11 2.27 32.24
CA ARG A 7 -2.46 2.88 31.06
C ARG A 7 -2.82 2.17 29.75
N THR A 8 -2.96 0.85 29.79
CA THR A 8 -3.38 0.04 28.64
C THR A 8 -4.83 0.32 28.25
N GLN A 9 -5.75 0.48 29.21
CA GLN A 9 -7.13 0.89 28.94
C GLN A 9 -7.22 2.28 28.31
N GLN A 10 -6.44 3.25 28.78
CA GLN A 10 -6.40 4.58 28.14
C GLN A 10 -5.93 4.49 26.69
N ILE A 11 -4.92 3.67 26.39
CA ILE A 11 -4.44 3.49 25.01
C ILE A 11 -5.54 2.90 24.12
N PHE A 12 -6.15 1.79 24.53
CA PHE A 12 -7.12 1.09 23.67
C PHE A 12 -8.48 1.79 23.56
N TYR A 13 -8.98 2.40 24.64
CA TYR A 13 -10.34 2.93 24.67
C TYR A 13 -10.41 4.45 24.49
N VAL A 14 -9.30 5.18 24.64
CA VAL A 14 -9.27 6.64 24.52
C VAL A 14 -8.35 7.07 23.39
N THR A 15 -7.07 6.66 23.43
CA THR A 15 -6.09 7.12 22.45
C THR A 15 -6.33 6.54 21.06
N ILE A 16 -6.47 5.22 20.91
CA ILE A 16 -6.67 4.58 19.59
C ILE A 16 -7.93 5.10 18.88
N PRO A 17 -9.12 5.19 19.52
CA PRO A 17 -10.31 5.73 18.86
C PRO A 17 -10.19 7.20 18.50
N SER A 18 -9.52 8.01 19.33
CA SER A 18 -9.37 9.47 19.07
C SER A 18 -8.43 9.79 17.92
N ILE A 19 -7.39 8.98 17.67
CA ILE A 19 -6.46 9.16 16.54
C ILE A 19 -6.82 8.28 15.33
N MET A 20 -7.90 7.52 15.39
CA MET A 20 -8.33 6.61 14.34
C MET A 20 -8.47 7.29 12.96
N PRO A 21 -9.03 8.50 12.83
CA PRO A 21 -9.12 9.20 11.54
C PRO A 21 -7.73 9.44 10.93
N THR A 22 -6.76 9.86 11.74
CA THR A 22 -5.38 10.11 11.30
C THR A 22 -4.69 8.83 10.89
N ILE A 23 -4.87 7.73 11.63
CA ILE A 23 -4.32 6.42 11.26
C ILE A 23 -4.88 5.97 9.90
N MET A 24 -6.18 6.18 9.65
CA MET A 24 -6.81 5.81 8.38
C MET A 24 -6.27 6.63 7.21
N VAL A 25 -6.10 7.95 7.37
CA VAL A 25 -5.48 8.81 6.34
C VAL A 25 -4.05 8.35 6.04
N MET A 26 -3.25 8.12 7.09
CA MET A 26 -1.89 7.61 6.93
C MET A 26 -1.87 6.24 6.27
N LEU A 27 -2.84 5.37 6.57
CA LEU A 27 -2.96 4.05 5.96
C LEU A 27 -3.26 4.15 4.47
N ILE A 28 -4.20 5.01 4.04
CA ILE A 28 -4.51 5.23 2.63
C ILE A 28 -3.27 5.73 1.87
N ILE A 29 -2.55 6.72 2.42
CA ILE A 29 -1.32 7.26 1.82
C ILE A 29 -0.22 6.19 1.78
N SER A 30 -0.06 5.41 2.85
CA SER A 30 0.95 4.35 2.95
C SER A 30 0.69 3.23 1.95
N VAL A 31 -0.57 2.82 1.80
CA VAL A 31 -1.01 1.84 0.81
C VAL A 31 -0.68 2.29 -0.62
N GLY A 32 -0.95 3.55 -0.94
CA GLY A 32 -0.56 4.12 -2.25
C GLY A 32 0.95 4.07 -2.48
N ARG A 33 1.75 4.31 -1.43
CA ARG A 33 3.22 4.21 -1.50
C ARG A 33 3.71 2.77 -1.59
N LEU A 34 3.05 1.80 -0.97
CA LEU A 34 3.45 0.39 -1.02
C LEU A 34 3.48 -0.18 -2.44
N LEU A 35 2.60 0.31 -3.31
CA LEU A 35 2.57 -0.10 -4.73
C LEU A 35 3.83 0.30 -5.50
N SER A 36 4.55 1.34 -5.05
CA SER A 36 5.82 1.77 -5.66
C SER A 36 7.05 1.42 -4.82
N LEU A 37 6.86 1.20 -3.51
CA LEU A 37 7.91 0.89 -2.55
C LEU A 37 8.33 -0.57 -2.71
N GLY A 38 9.39 -0.79 -3.47
CA GLY A 38 9.97 -2.11 -3.65
C GLY A 38 10.76 -2.20 -4.94
N PHE A 39 10.23 -1.59 -6.01
CA PHE A 39 10.85 -1.62 -7.33
C PHE A 39 12.33 -1.24 -7.32
N GLU A 40 12.68 -0.07 -6.79
CA GLU A 40 14.07 0.40 -6.81
C GLU A 40 15.02 -0.53 -6.04
N LYS A 41 14.62 -0.96 -4.84
CA LYS A 41 15.45 -1.85 -4.01
C LYS A 41 15.56 -3.24 -4.62
N VAL A 42 14.46 -3.77 -5.12
CA VAL A 42 14.40 -5.09 -5.76
C VAL A 42 15.22 -5.08 -7.05
N LEU A 43 15.11 -4.04 -7.87
CA LEU A 43 15.89 -3.88 -9.10
C LEU A 43 17.40 -3.80 -8.80
N LEU A 44 17.80 -3.04 -7.78
CA LEU A 44 19.22 -2.88 -7.42
C LEU A 44 19.84 -4.14 -6.79
N LEU A 45 19.04 -4.94 -6.08
CA LEU A 45 19.48 -6.19 -5.47
C LEU A 45 19.17 -7.42 -6.34
N TYR A 46 18.64 -7.22 -7.54
CA TYR A 46 18.25 -8.31 -8.43
C TYR A 46 19.48 -9.09 -8.93
N THR A 47 19.49 -10.40 -8.70
CA THR A 47 20.49 -11.32 -9.23
C THR A 47 19.80 -12.53 -9.85
N PRO A 48 20.43 -13.22 -10.83
CA PRO A 48 19.84 -14.40 -11.46
C PRO A 48 19.42 -15.48 -10.45
N ASP A 49 20.20 -15.67 -9.38
CA ASP A 49 19.92 -16.66 -8.32
C ASP A 49 18.74 -16.27 -7.41
N ASN A 50 18.44 -14.97 -7.26
CA ASN A 50 17.31 -14.51 -6.44
C ASN A 50 16.05 -14.19 -7.26
N SER A 51 16.10 -14.38 -8.58
CA SER A 51 15.01 -14.05 -9.51
C SER A 51 13.68 -14.73 -9.17
N MET A 52 13.68 -15.95 -8.62
CA MET A 52 12.43 -16.64 -8.22
C MET A 52 11.67 -15.97 -7.07
N VAL A 53 12.36 -15.25 -6.18
CA VAL A 53 11.75 -14.65 -4.97
C VAL A 53 11.66 -13.13 -5.10
N SER A 54 12.54 -12.54 -5.91
CA SER A 54 12.63 -11.10 -6.11
C SER A 54 11.84 -10.59 -7.32
N ASP A 55 11.28 -11.46 -8.19
CA ASP A 55 10.48 -10.95 -9.32
C ASP A 55 9.12 -10.42 -8.83
N ILE A 56 8.94 -9.11 -8.98
CA ILE A 56 7.68 -8.40 -8.75
C ILE A 56 7.12 -7.89 -10.08
N ILE A 57 5.85 -7.48 -10.08
CA ILE A 57 5.18 -6.99 -11.29
C ILE A 57 5.99 -5.85 -11.94
N ASP A 58 6.55 -4.93 -11.15
CA ASP A 58 7.29 -3.78 -11.65
C ASP A 58 8.64 -4.15 -12.29
N THR A 59 9.36 -5.17 -11.78
CA THR A 59 10.61 -5.64 -12.43
C THR A 59 10.32 -6.34 -13.75
N LEU A 60 9.20 -7.05 -13.85
CA LEU A 60 8.78 -7.70 -15.10
C LEU A 60 8.34 -6.68 -16.16
N VAL A 61 7.65 -5.62 -15.76
CA VAL A 61 7.30 -4.48 -16.64
C VAL A 61 8.57 -3.80 -17.15
N TYR A 62 9.52 -3.52 -16.24
CA TYR A 62 10.80 -2.91 -16.61
C TYR A 62 11.58 -3.78 -17.60
N ARG A 63 11.70 -5.09 -17.33
CA ARG A 63 12.43 -6.03 -18.19
C ARG A 63 11.76 -6.18 -19.55
N THR A 64 10.45 -6.31 -19.60
CA THR A 64 9.73 -6.52 -20.87
C THR A 64 9.62 -5.23 -21.70
N GLY A 65 9.49 -4.08 -21.04
CA GLY A 65 9.37 -2.78 -21.70
C GLY A 65 10.69 -2.19 -22.14
N LEU A 66 11.67 -2.09 -21.24
CA LEU A 66 12.97 -1.48 -21.55
C LEU A 66 13.98 -2.48 -22.10
N ALA A 67 14.10 -3.68 -21.52
CA ALA A 67 15.14 -4.63 -21.96
C ALA A 67 14.76 -5.38 -23.24
N ASN A 68 13.49 -5.75 -23.42
CA ASN A 68 12.99 -6.43 -24.62
C ASN A 68 12.32 -5.50 -25.64
N GLN A 69 12.31 -4.18 -25.41
CA GLN A 69 11.69 -3.14 -26.26
C GLN A 69 10.19 -3.37 -26.55
N ASN A 70 9.50 -4.20 -25.76
CA ASN A 70 8.07 -4.48 -25.95
C ASN A 70 7.23 -3.52 -25.12
N TYR A 71 7.17 -2.26 -25.58
CA TYR A 71 6.49 -1.17 -24.88
C TYR A 71 4.99 -1.42 -24.71
N SER A 72 4.31 -1.96 -25.73
CA SER A 72 2.86 -2.20 -25.68
C SER A 72 2.47 -3.18 -24.56
N TYR A 73 3.25 -4.25 -24.40
CA TYR A 73 2.99 -5.25 -23.36
C TYR A 73 3.31 -4.73 -21.96
N ALA A 74 4.43 -4.00 -21.83
CA ALA A 74 4.81 -3.36 -20.56
C ALA A 74 3.79 -2.32 -20.10
N THR A 75 3.28 -1.47 -21.00
CA THR A 75 2.23 -0.50 -20.69
C THR A 75 0.93 -1.18 -20.28
N ALA A 76 0.53 -2.28 -20.93
CA ALA A 76 -0.67 -3.02 -20.57
C ALA A 76 -0.58 -3.60 -19.14
N ILE A 77 0.57 -4.16 -18.76
CA ILE A 77 0.79 -4.68 -17.40
C ILE A 77 0.84 -3.53 -16.39
N GLY A 78 1.51 -2.42 -16.70
CA GLY A 78 1.53 -1.24 -15.85
C GLY A 78 0.12 -0.67 -15.60
N LEU A 79 -0.72 -0.63 -16.64
CA LEU A 79 -2.12 -0.22 -16.51
C LEU A 79 -2.92 -1.18 -15.61
N PHE A 80 -2.71 -2.48 -15.75
CA PHE A 80 -3.35 -3.49 -14.90
C PHE A 80 -2.94 -3.34 -13.43
N SER A 81 -1.66 -3.10 -13.15
CA SER A 81 -1.16 -2.78 -11.80
C SER A 81 -1.84 -1.52 -11.24
N GLY A 82 -2.02 -0.48 -12.07
CA GLY A 82 -2.76 0.72 -11.69
C GLY A 82 -4.21 0.45 -11.32
N ILE A 83 -4.92 -0.42 -12.05
CA ILE A 83 -6.30 -0.83 -11.73
C ILE A 83 -6.35 -1.55 -10.37
N ILE A 84 -5.41 -2.47 -10.12
CA ILE A 84 -5.30 -3.15 -8.81
C ILE A 84 -5.08 -2.11 -7.72
N GLY A 85 -4.20 -1.13 -7.94
CA GLY A 85 -3.95 -0.05 -7.00
C GLY A 85 -5.19 0.78 -6.67
N VAL A 86 -5.99 1.14 -7.68
CA VAL A 86 -7.26 1.86 -7.49
C VAL A 86 -8.25 1.03 -6.67
N ILE A 87 -8.37 -0.28 -6.94
CA ILE A 87 -9.23 -1.18 -6.16
C ILE A 87 -8.75 -1.26 -4.70
N LEU A 88 -7.44 -1.32 -4.48
CA LEU A 88 -6.84 -1.44 -3.15
C LEU A 88 -7.00 -0.15 -2.34
N VAL A 89 -6.81 1.01 -2.96
CA VAL A 89 -7.09 2.32 -2.33
C VAL A 89 -8.59 2.51 -2.08
N SER A 90 -9.44 2.14 -3.04
CA SER A 90 -10.89 2.28 -2.91
C SER A 90 -11.46 1.38 -1.81
N SER A 91 -10.97 0.13 -1.69
CA SER A 91 -11.34 -0.77 -0.60
C SER A 91 -10.84 -0.26 0.75
N SER A 92 -9.62 0.28 0.82
CA SER A 92 -9.08 0.93 2.02
C SER A 92 -9.94 2.12 2.45
N ASN A 93 -10.37 2.96 1.51
CA ASN A 93 -11.27 4.07 1.76
C ASN A 93 -12.66 3.60 2.24
N ALA A 94 -13.20 2.54 1.64
CA ALA A 94 -14.46 1.95 2.07
C ALA A 94 -14.39 1.37 3.50
N LEU A 95 -13.25 0.75 3.86
CA LEU A 95 -13.00 0.24 5.21
C LEU A 95 -12.91 1.37 6.23
N SER A 96 -12.20 2.45 5.89
CA SER A 96 -12.13 3.66 6.72
C SER A 96 -13.51 4.26 6.96
N LYS A 97 -14.34 4.39 5.92
CA LYS A 97 -15.70 4.92 6.03
C LYS A 97 -16.59 4.08 6.96
N ARG A 98 -16.40 2.75 7.02
CA ARG A 98 -17.15 1.85 7.92
C ARG A 98 -16.67 1.88 9.37
N LEU A 99 -15.37 2.07 9.60
CA LEU A 99 -14.78 2.02 10.94
C LEU A 99 -14.85 3.36 11.68
N THR A 100 -14.75 4.46 10.96
CA THR A 100 -14.60 5.79 11.57
C THR A 100 -15.88 6.64 11.47
N SER A 101 -16.89 6.22 10.71
CA SER A 101 -18.15 6.97 10.46
C SER A 101 -17.99 8.36 9.83
N GLU A 102 -16.77 8.88 9.75
CA GLU A 102 -16.37 10.00 8.91
C GLU A 102 -15.62 9.45 7.69
N GLY A 103 -16.32 9.37 6.56
CA GLY A 103 -15.69 9.15 5.27
C GLY A 103 -15.15 10.46 4.74
N ILE A 104 -13.96 10.45 4.15
CA ILE A 104 -13.35 11.63 3.49
C ILE A 104 -14.00 11.91 2.11
N TYR A 105 -15.18 11.30 1.89
CA TYR A 105 -16.16 11.60 0.84
C TYR A 105 -17.58 11.44 1.40
#